data_AF-A0A7X7N145-F1
#
_entry.id   AF-A0A7X7N145-F1
#
_cell.length_a   1.000
_cell.length_b   1.000
_cell.length_c   1.000
_cell.angle_alpha   90.00
_cell.angle_beta   90.00
_cell.angle_gamma   90.00
#
_symmetry.space_group_name_H-M   'P 1'
#
loop_
_entity.id
_entity.type
_entity.pdbx_description
1 polymer ?
#
loop_
_entity_poly.entity_id
_entity_poly.type
_entity_poly.pdbx_seq_one_letter_code
_entity_poly.pdbx_strand_id
1 'polypeptide(L)'
;MATKVTWEVTSGVLPISAGRVTYDDAHTLTAADNGKIVYMNKATAVTLTCPQNSTEDLDDGFQVTVVNLGAGQVTVAVEGTDNLRYPFSKTAKLAEQYAIAVVWKRTDGEWHIDGNLEAA
;
A
#
# COMPACT_ATOMS: atom_id res chain seq x y z
N MET A 1 -27.09 -35.86 25.06
CA MET A 1 -25.70 -35.47 24.76
C MET A 1 -25.77 -34.27 23.83
N ALA A 2 -25.28 -33.10 24.25
CA ALA A 2 -25.37 -31.89 23.43
C ALA A 2 -24.24 -31.92 22.39
N THR A 3 -24.61 -31.98 21.11
CA THR A 3 -23.66 -31.94 20.00
C THR A 3 -23.23 -30.50 19.79
N LYS A 4 -21.92 -30.25 19.83
CA LYS A 4 -21.33 -28.94 19.53
C LYS A 4 -21.69 -28.55 18.10
N VAL A 5 -22.48 -27.49 17.92
CA VAL A 5 -22.63 -26.84 16.60
C VAL A 5 -21.38 -26.00 16.40
N THR A 6 -20.52 -26.43 15.49
CA THR A 6 -19.35 -25.66 15.08
C THR A 6 -19.77 -24.82 13.88
N TRP A 7 -19.86 -23.50 14.07
CA TRP A 7 -19.98 -22.57 12.97
C TRP A 7 -18.59 -22.47 12.32
N GLU A 8 -18.36 -23.24 11.26
CA GLU A 8 -17.20 -23.01 10.41
C GLU A 8 -17.53 -21.85 9.47
N VAL A 9 -16.66 -20.84 9.42
CA VAL A 9 -16.81 -19.73 8.47
C VAL A 9 -16.51 -20.29 7.08
N THR A 10 -17.57 -20.61 6.32
CA THR A 10 -17.48 -21.32 5.03
C THR A 10 -16.90 -20.46 3.90
N SER A 11 -16.88 -19.14 4.01
CA SER A 11 -16.17 -18.27 3.06
C SER A 11 -16.08 -16.84 3.57
N GLY A 12 -14.98 -16.19 3.24
CA GLY A 12 -14.72 -14.79 3.55
C GLY A 12 -13.67 -14.63 4.64
N VAL A 13 -12.41 -14.87 4.29
CA VAL A 13 -11.34 -14.07 4.89
C VAL A 13 -11.78 -12.62 4.70
N LEU A 14 -12.03 -11.87 5.78
CA LEU A 14 -12.16 -10.43 5.65
C LEU A 14 -10.89 -9.98 4.93
N PRO A 15 -10.95 -9.27 3.79
CA PRO A 15 -9.77 -8.92 2.99
C PRO A 15 -8.77 -8.02 3.75
N ILE A 16 -9.00 -7.76 5.03
CA ILE A 16 -8.00 -7.18 5.92
C ILE A 16 -7.06 -8.31 6.38
N SER A 17 -5.97 -8.53 5.64
CA SER A 17 -4.79 -9.13 6.25
C SER A 17 -4.17 -8.08 7.15
N ALA A 18 -4.74 -7.86 8.35
CA ALA A 18 -4.27 -6.86 9.31
C ALA A 18 -2.92 -7.30 9.91
N GLY A 19 -1.85 -7.20 9.12
CA GLY A 19 -0.49 -7.51 9.48
C GLY A 19 0.45 -6.36 9.16
N ARG A 20 1.71 -6.49 9.59
CA ARG A 20 2.79 -5.58 9.19
C ARG A 20 3.82 -6.30 8.34
N VAL A 21 4.41 -5.58 7.41
CA VAL A 21 5.60 -6.00 6.66
C VAL A 21 6.60 -4.85 6.65
N THR A 22 7.88 -5.17 6.64
CA THR A 22 8.96 -4.17 6.57
C THR A 22 9.80 -4.46 5.34
N TYR A 23 10.08 -3.43 4.56
CA TYR A 23 11.00 -3.47 3.43
C TYR A 23 12.13 -2.49 3.69
N ASP A 24 13.37 -2.98 3.55
CA ASP A 24 14.58 -2.18 3.72
C ASP A 24 15.11 -1.62 2.38
N ASP A 25 14.42 -1.95 1.27
CA ASP A 25 14.75 -1.55 -0.10
C ASP A 25 13.50 -1.18 -0.91
N ALA A 26 13.69 -0.83 -2.19
CA ALA A 26 12.57 -0.57 -3.09
C ALA A 26 11.68 -1.81 -3.23
N HIS A 27 10.37 -1.61 -3.33
CA HIS A 27 9.39 -2.68 -3.36
C HIS A 27 8.28 -2.36 -4.36
N THR A 28 7.87 -3.36 -5.14
CA THR A 28 6.67 -3.29 -5.97
C THR A 28 5.55 -4.03 -5.24
N LEU A 29 4.42 -3.38 -5.06
CA LEU A 29 3.28 -3.94 -4.34
C LEU A 29 2.79 -5.23 -5.00
N THR A 30 2.50 -6.24 -4.17
CA THR A 30 2.00 -7.53 -4.63
C THR A 30 0.69 -7.86 -3.92
N ALA A 31 -0.02 -8.90 -4.38
CA ALA A 31 -1.24 -9.35 -3.71
C ALA A 31 -1.02 -9.71 -2.22
N ALA A 32 0.22 -10.06 -1.84
CA ALA A 32 0.58 -10.37 -0.45
C ALA A 32 0.58 -9.15 0.48
N ASP A 33 0.60 -7.92 -0.05
CA ASP A 33 0.62 -6.69 0.72
C ASP A 33 -0.78 -6.19 1.07
N ASN A 34 -1.81 -6.71 0.40
CA ASN A 34 -3.17 -6.20 0.51
C ASN A 34 -3.67 -6.19 1.97
N GLY A 35 -4.11 -5.02 2.43
CA GLY A 35 -4.63 -4.79 3.77
C GLY A 35 -3.58 -4.65 4.87
N LYS A 36 -2.28 -4.71 4.55
CA LYS A 36 -1.19 -4.60 5.54
C LYS A 36 -0.69 -3.18 5.74
N ILE A 37 0.05 -3.00 6.84
CA ILE A 37 0.91 -1.84 7.08
C ILE A 37 2.30 -2.17 6.54
N VAL A 38 2.71 -1.44 5.52
CA VAL A 38 4.02 -1.50 4.87
C VAL A 38 4.93 -0.47 5.51
N TYR A 39 5.96 -0.93 6.22
CA TYR A 39 7.02 -0.08 6.76
C TYR A 39 8.18 -0.01 5.79
N MET A 40 8.47 1.18 5.27
CA MET A 40 9.66 1.43 4.47
C MET A 40 10.79 1.88 5.41
N ASN A 41 11.78 1.01 5.63
CA ASN A 41 12.85 1.20 6.60
C ASN A 41 14.21 1.39 5.93
N LYS A 42 14.34 2.43 5.12
CA LYS A 42 15.59 2.74 4.41
C LYS A 42 16.18 4.07 4.87
N ALA A 43 17.48 4.11 5.13
CA ALA A 43 18.17 5.35 5.51
C ALA A 43 18.38 6.32 4.32
N THR A 44 18.30 5.81 3.10
CA THR A 44 18.40 6.56 1.85
C THR A 44 17.07 6.54 1.09
N ALA A 45 16.93 7.39 0.08
CA ALA A 45 15.71 7.47 -0.72
C ALA A 45 15.28 6.09 -1.26
N VAL A 46 13.97 5.84 -1.22
CA VAL A 46 13.36 4.56 -1.60
C VAL A 46 12.06 4.80 -2.37
N THR A 47 11.79 3.94 -3.34
CA THR A 47 10.56 3.97 -4.11
C THR A 47 9.70 2.77 -3.76
N LEU A 48 8.43 3.03 -3.44
CA LEU A 48 7.37 2.03 -3.40
C LEU A 48 6.59 2.14 -4.71
N THR A 49 6.50 1.04 -5.44
CA THR A 49 5.93 1.01 -6.79
C THR A 49 4.56 0.35 -6.76
N CYS A 50 3.57 1.05 -7.29
CA CYS A 50 2.27 0.50 -7.65
C CYS A 50 2.39 -0.18 -9.02
N PRO A 51 2.21 -1.50 -9.13
CA PRO A 51 2.35 -2.22 -10.40
C PRO A 51 1.21 -1.88 -11.36
N GLN A 52 1.48 -2.09 -12.64
CA GLN A 52 0.45 -2.12 -13.68
C GLN A 52 -0.16 -3.52 -13.73
N ASN A 53 -1.43 -3.65 -14.13
CA ASN A 53 -2.09 -4.97 -14.19
C ASN A 53 -1.41 -5.99 -15.12
N SER A 54 -0.60 -5.53 -16.07
CA SER A 54 0.18 -6.41 -16.95
C SER A 54 1.42 -7.02 -16.27
N THR A 55 1.92 -6.42 -15.20
CA THR A 55 3.07 -6.90 -14.42
C THR A 55 2.62 -7.66 -13.17
N GLU A 56 1.62 -7.14 -12.45
CA GLU A 56 0.98 -7.79 -11.31
C GLU A 56 -0.50 -7.36 -11.26
N ASP A 57 -1.41 -8.33 -11.40
CA ASP A 57 -2.85 -8.04 -11.39
C ASP A 57 -3.36 -7.99 -9.94
N LEU A 58 -3.62 -6.77 -9.47
CA LEU A 58 -4.17 -6.49 -8.15
C LEU A 58 -5.65 -6.12 -8.29
N ASP A 59 -6.52 -6.68 -7.45
CA ASP A 59 -7.96 -6.36 -7.53
C ASP A 59 -8.25 -4.89 -7.22
N ASP A 60 -9.32 -4.35 -7.82
CA ASP A 60 -9.87 -3.05 -7.47
C ASP A 60 -10.24 -3.02 -5.98
N GLY A 61 -9.83 -1.97 -5.26
CA GLY A 61 -9.95 -1.89 -3.81
C GLY A 61 -8.77 -2.49 -3.04
N PHE A 62 -7.71 -2.97 -3.72
CA PHE A 62 -6.41 -3.22 -3.10
C PHE A 62 -5.97 -1.97 -2.32
N GLN A 63 -5.56 -2.15 -1.06
CA GLN A 63 -5.16 -1.03 -0.21
C GLN A 63 -3.98 -1.41 0.68
N VAL A 64 -3.09 -0.45 0.89
CA VAL A 64 -1.95 -0.58 1.82
C VAL A 64 -1.75 0.72 2.58
N THR A 65 -1.39 0.60 3.86
CA THR A 65 -0.92 1.75 4.63
C THR A 65 0.59 1.76 4.60
N VAL A 66 1.19 2.83 4.12
CA VAL A 66 2.63 3.01 4.01
C VAL A 66 3.13 3.90 5.15
N VAL A 67 4.22 3.49 5.79
CA VAL A 67 4.90 4.25 6.86
C VAL A 67 6.35 4.46 6.48
N ASN A 68 6.83 5.70 6.54
CA ASN A 68 8.24 6.00 6.37
C ASN A 68 9.00 5.76 7.69
N LEU A 69 9.44 4.54 7.96
CA LEU A 69 10.16 4.24 9.21
C LEU A 69 11.61 4.77 9.17
N GLY A 70 12.23 4.69 7.99
CA GLY A 70 13.61 5.13 7.78
C GLY A 70 13.74 6.65 7.61
N ALA A 71 14.98 7.15 7.67
CA ALA A 71 15.29 8.55 7.41
C ALA A 71 15.25 8.92 5.92
N GLY A 72 15.19 7.91 5.04
CA GLY A 72 15.12 8.09 3.60
C GLY A 72 13.78 8.65 3.14
N GLN A 73 13.81 9.39 2.04
CA GLN A 73 12.58 9.85 1.39
C GLN A 73 11.85 8.67 0.74
N VAL A 74 10.64 8.36 1.19
CA VAL A 74 9.76 7.40 0.51
C VAL A 74 9.00 8.13 -0.59
N THR A 75 9.14 7.64 -1.81
CA THR A 75 8.38 8.09 -2.99
C THR A 75 7.47 6.96 -3.44
N VAL A 76 6.20 7.28 -3.69
CA VAL A 76 5.26 6.34 -4.32
C VAL A 76 5.23 6.64 -5.81
N ALA A 77 5.41 5.62 -6.62
CA ALA A 77 5.40 5.71 -8.08
C ALA A 77 4.49 4.64 -8.68
N VAL A 78 4.07 4.84 -9.91
CA VAL A 78 3.29 3.89 -10.70
C VAL A 78 4.14 3.35 -11.86
N GLU A 79 3.88 2.12 -12.28
CA GLU A 79 4.47 1.54 -13.49
C GLU A 79 3.72 1.95 -14.76
N GLY A 80 4.44 1.93 -15.89
CA GLY A 80 3.84 2.10 -17.20
C GLY A 80 3.14 3.44 -17.40
N THR A 81 1.88 3.39 -17.81
CA THR A 81 1.04 4.56 -18.12
C THR A 81 -0.05 4.81 -17.09
N ASP A 82 -0.01 4.09 -15.97
CA ASP A 82 -0.98 4.24 -14.89
C ASP A 82 -0.88 5.65 -14.29
N ASN A 83 -1.97 6.10 -13.66
CA ASN A 83 -2.03 7.42 -13.07
C ASN A 83 -2.11 7.34 -11.55
N LEU A 84 -1.16 7.99 -10.87
CA LEU A 84 -1.19 8.20 -9.43
C LEU A 84 -1.88 9.52 -9.10
N ARG A 85 -2.99 9.46 -8.35
CA ARG A 85 -3.77 10.60 -7.88
C ARG A 85 -3.39 10.95 -6.45
N TYR A 86 -3.16 12.22 -6.17
CA TYR A 86 -2.93 12.79 -4.84
C TYR A 86 -3.46 14.23 -4.83
N PRO A 87 -3.68 14.84 -3.65
CA PRO A 87 -4.14 16.23 -3.57
C PRO A 87 -3.20 17.18 -4.32
N PHE A 88 -3.75 18.16 -5.04
CA PHE A 88 -2.96 19.05 -5.91
C PHE A 88 -1.89 19.87 -5.17
N SER A 89 -2.08 20.13 -3.86
CA SER A 89 -1.12 20.83 -3.00
C SER A 89 -0.01 19.92 -2.46
N LYS A 90 0.06 18.67 -2.90
CA LYS A 90 0.94 17.62 -2.37
C LYS A 90 1.78 16.99 -3.49
N THR A 91 2.82 16.27 -3.10
CA THR A 91 3.61 15.41 -3.99
C THR A 91 3.32 13.93 -3.71
N ALA A 92 3.84 13.04 -4.55
CA ALA A 92 3.79 11.58 -4.34
C ALA A 92 4.83 11.07 -3.33
N LYS A 93 5.24 11.90 -2.38
CA LYS A 93 6.26 11.59 -1.38
C LYS A 93 5.69 11.73 0.02
N LEU A 94 6.06 10.82 0.91
CA LEU A 94 5.72 10.94 2.33
C LEU A 94 6.47 12.13 2.93
N ALA A 95 5.83 12.95 3.77
CA ALA A 95 6.36 14.27 4.15
C ALA A 95 7.69 14.21 4.92
N GLU A 96 7.87 13.22 5.79
CA GLU A 96 8.98 13.14 6.72
C GLU A 96 9.14 11.72 7.29
N GLN A 97 10.13 11.52 8.15
CA GLN A 97 10.25 10.27 8.93
C GLN A 97 9.01 10.12 9.82
N TYR A 98 8.48 8.90 9.89
CA TYR A 98 7.24 8.50 10.54
C TYR A 98 5.96 9.05 9.89
N ALA A 99 6.05 9.70 8.73
CA ALA A 99 4.86 10.02 7.95
C ALA A 99 4.12 8.75 7.52
N ILE A 100 2.79 8.86 7.47
CA ILE A 100 1.88 7.76 7.15
C ILE A 100 0.99 8.21 6.00
N ALA A 101 0.83 7.35 5.00
CA ALA A 101 -0.09 7.54 3.88
C ALA A 101 -0.79 6.22 3.55
N VAL A 102 -1.98 6.30 2.97
CA VAL A 102 -2.69 5.13 2.44
C VAL A 102 -2.63 5.20 0.93
N VAL A 103 -2.27 4.08 0.31
CA VAL A 103 -2.27 3.89 -1.14
C VAL A 103 -3.32 2.85 -1.47
N TRP A 104 -4.14 3.11 -2.48
CA TRP A 104 -5.14 2.14 -2.94
C TRP A 104 -5.34 2.17 -4.44
N LYS A 105 -5.70 1.01 -5.00
CA LYS A 105 -6.13 0.88 -6.38
C LYS A 105 -7.60 1.22 -6.47
N ARG A 106 -7.95 2.22 -7.29
CA ARG A 106 -9.35 2.59 -7.51
C ARG A 106 -9.97 1.79 -8.63
N THR A 107 -9.27 1.70 -9.75
CA THR A 107 -9.66 0.89 -10.90
C THR A 107 -8.42 0.61 -11.77
N ASP A 108 -8.58 -0.13 -12.86
CA ASP A 108 -7.52 -0.40 -13.81
C ASP A 108 -6.87 0.90 -14.30
N GLY A 109 -5.54 0.97 -14.17
CA GLY A 109 -4.75 2.15 -14.55
C GLY A 109 -4.85 3.36 -13.60
N GLU A 110 -5.57 3.27 -12.48
CA GLU A 110 -5.72 4.41 -11.55
C GLU A 110 -5.46 4.03 -10.08
N TRP A 111 -4.43 4.67 -9.52
CA TRP A 111 -4.01 4.58 -8.13
C TRP A 111 -4.27 5.90 -7.41
N HIS A 112 -4.53 5.83 -6.11
CA HIS A 112 -4.65 6.98 -5.24
C HIS A 112 -3.72 6.86 -4.05
N ILE A 113 -3.23 8.01 -3.57
CA ILE A 113 -2.51 8.14 -2.32
C ILE A 113 -2.99 9.39 -1.57
N ASP A 114 -3.20 9.25 -0.27
CA ASP A 114 -3.52 10.36 0.63
C ASP A 114 -2.92 10.13 2.02
N GLY A 115 -2.74 11.21 2.79
CA GLY A 115 -2.16 11.17 4.13
C GLY A 115 -1.15 12.29 4.37
N ASN A 116 -0.11 12.01 5.17
CA ASN A 116 0.96 12.97 5.43
C ASN A 116 1.97 12.99 4.28
N LEU A 117 1.60 13.68 3.21
CA LEU A 117 2.42 13.86 2.01
C LEU A 117 3.16 15.21 2.04
N GLU A 118 4.34 15.25 1.43
CA GLU A 118 5.14 16.46 1.24
C GLU A 118 4.33 17.51 0.47
N ALA A 119 4.48 18.79 0.82
CA ALA A 119 3.87 19.88 0.08
C ALA A 119 4.50 20.03 -1.32
N ALA A 120 3.69 20.37 -2.32
CA ALA A 120 4.14 20.61 -3.69
C ALA A 120 4.92 21.94 -3.85
#